data_AF-A0A0N6W5C6-F1
#
_entry.id   AF-A0A0N6W5C6-F1
#
_cell.length_a   1.000
_cell.length_b   1.000
_cell.length_c   1.000
_cell.angle_alpha   90.00
_cell.angle_beta   90.00
_cell.angle_gamma   90.00
#
_symmetry.space_group_name_H-M   'P 1'
#
loop_
_entity.id
_entity.type
_entity.pdbx_description
1 polymer ?
#
loop_
_entity_poly.entity_id
_entity_poly.type
_entity_poly.pdbx_seq_one_letter_code
_entity_poly.pdbx_strand_id
1 'polypeptide(L)'
;MSSVPPPDRSDDEPAPSLSDEELESFLRESAEGGGAPAPKEPSARARMVAARLREQEEPAPWRGPQPAPKPRRRWGAVVGVVALAAVAVIALRPSLVTDRFPGGEAEAAASPAPLPAETVRPTGAPGDPAGSEQATLDEPFRGSPALRWAEGADAIELPEAKAVAGMSEADAELALRRTKELLVAANLDPDVIAGGRPDEALGLLDPEAQKDLLPDQRRGLREPSREHDPVGLFSRFDPDEVRLAGDVVKVRGRMTLSGGKPGEIEVHADYTFVYPLVKAAGGDHVERTIVRREITTLLLDPDRWYATPGKLAIREYKVNTFNTACAVYDGYLHPVFPEDRERATGPTVDPYDRSGELRDTQGEECGTVSRT
;
A
#
# COMPACT_ATOMS: atom_id res chain seq x y z
N MET A 1 77.42 -34.69 60.14
CA MET A 1 77.32 -34.34 58.71
C MET A 1 76.03 -34.89 58.19
N SER A 2 75.26 -34.07 57.45
CA SER A 2 74.27 -34.45 56.42
C SER A 2 73.06 -35.31 56.88
N SER A 3 71.84 -35.14 56.38
CA SER A 3 71.28 -34.27 55.33
C SER A 3 69.74 -34.31 55.47
N VAL A 4 69.12 -33.16 55.26
CA VAL A 4 67.66 -32.89 55.25
C VAL A 4 66.92 -33.79 54.22
N PRO A 5 65.68 -34.24 54.51
CA PRO A 5 64.82 -34.96 53.56
C PRO A 5 64.03 -33.98 52.67
N PRO A 6 63.61 -34.37 51.45
CA PRO A 6 62.50 -33.69 50.80
C PRO A 6 61.17 -34.36 51.16
N PRO A 7 60.08 -33.56 51.20
CA PRO A 7 58.81 -33.93 51.82
C PRO A 7 57.80 -34.50 50.82
N ASP A 8 56.87 -35.27 51.39
CA ASP A 8 55.66 -35.77 50.75
C ASP A 8 54.80 -34.61 50.22
N ARG A 9 54.39 -34.75 48.95
CA ARG A 9 53.39 -33.93 48.27
C ARG A 9 52.10 -34.75 48.27
N SER A 10 51.07 -34.25 48.95
CA SER A 10 49.90 -33.56 48.38
C SER A 10 48.79 -34.50 47.93
N ASP A 11 47.64 -34.34 48.58
CA ASP A 11 46.23 -34.48 48.17
C ASP A 11 45.47 -34.54 49.53
N ASP A 12 44.47 -33.75 49.90
CA ASP A 12 43.38 -33.11 49.17
C ASP A 12 42.84 -31.89 49.97
N GLU A 13 42.30 -30.90 49.25
CA GLU A 13 41.71 -29.64 49.74
C GLU A 13 40.41 -29.82 50.56
N PRO A 14 40.12 -28.93 51.54
CA PRO A 14 38.77 -28.72 52.04
C PRO A 14 38.03 -27.62 51.24
N ALA A 15 36.76 -27.88 50.94
CA ALA A 15 35.82 -27.02 50.21
C ALA A 15 35.62 -25.63 50.86
N PRO A 16 35.26 -24.59 50.06
CA PRO A 16 35.07 -23.24 50.57
C PRO A 16 33.81 -23.13 51.43
N SER A 17 33.98 -22.76 52.71
CA SER A 17 32.90 -22.35 53.60
C SER A 17 32.65 -20.85 53.45
N LEU A 18 31.40 -20.46 53.21
CA LEU A 18 30.94 -19.06 53.24
C LEU A 18 31.33 -18.40 54.55
N SER A 19 31.79 -17.15 54.49
CA SER A 19 32.22 -16.38 55.65
C SER A 19 31.02 -15.80 56.42
N ASP A 20 31.18 -15.58 57.73
CA ASP A 20 30.11 -15.05 58.59
C ASP A 20 29.65 -13.64 58.15
N GLU A 21 30.52 -12.85 57.52
CA GLU A 21 30.17 -11.54 56.93
C GLU A 21 29.27 -11.65 55.69
N GLU A 22 29.47 -12.67 54.85
CA GLU A 22 28.60 -12.93 53.70
C GLU A 22 27.21 -13.38 54.15
N LEU A 23 27.14 -14.15 55.24
CA LEU A 23 25.88 -14.59 55.84
C LEU A 23 25.10 -13.40 56.42
N GLU A 24 25.77 -12.48 57.13
CA GLU A 24 25.12 -11.27 57.66
C GLU A 24 24.62 -10.34 56.56
N SER A 25 25.37 -10.18 55.46
CA SER A 25 24.94 -9.38 54.31
C SER A 25 23.67 -9.97 53.66
N PHE A 26 23.61 -11.28 53.48
CA PHE A 26 22.44 -11.97 52.92
C PHE A 26 21.20 -11.86 53.81
N LEU A 27 21.36 -11.96 55.13
CA LEU A 27 20.26 -11.81 56.08
C LEU A 27 19.71 -10.37 56.11
N ARG A 28 20.59 -9.37 55.97
CA ARG A 28 20.20 -7.95 55.88
C ARG A 28 19.40 -7.66 54.61
N GLU A 29 19.88 -8.14 53.46
CA GLU A 29 19.22 -7.98 52.16
C GLU A 29 17.86 -8.68 52.10
N SER A 30 17.72 -9.83 52.77
CA SER A 30 16.47 -10.57 52.88
C SER A 30 15.43 -9.87 53.78
N ALA A 31 15.88 -9.16 54.83
CA ALA A 31 15.01 -8.43 55.75
C ALA A 31 14.51 -7.10 55.17
N GLU A 32 15.29 -6.46 54.29
CA GLU A 32 14.95 -5.19 53.63
C GLU A 32 14.08 -5.35 52.36
N GLY A 33 13.72 -6.59 52.00
CA GLY A 33 12.76 -6.88 50.94
C GLY A 33 13.30 -6.74 49.51
N GLY A 34 14.63 -6.79 49.32
CA GLY A 34 15.30 -6.63 48.03
C GLY A 34 15.34 -7.87 47.12
N GLY A 35 14.83 -9.02 47.57
CA GLY A 35 14.87 -10.28 46.82
C GLY A 35 13.72 -10.45 45.80
N ALA A 36 14.03 -11.04 44.63
CA ALA A 36 13.03 -11.42 43.64
C ALA A 36 11.95 -12.36 44.25
N PRO A 37 10.67 -12.22 43.87
CA PRO A 37 9.60 -13.02 44.47
C PRO A 37 9.80 -14.51 44.21
N ALA A 38 9.60 -15.33 45.24
CA ALA A 38 9.70 -16.78 45.16
C ALA A 38 8.75 -17.34 44.06
N PRO A 39 9.16 -18.39 43.31
CA PRO A 39 8.32 -19.00 42.29
C PRO A 39 6.97 -19.43 42.88
N LYS A 40 5.87 -18.88 42.37
CA LYS A 40 4.52 -19.26 42.80
C LYS A 40 4.21 -20.65 42.25
N GLU A 41 4.15 -21.64 43.14
CA GLU A 41 3.63 -22.95 42.78
C GLU A 41 2.14 -22.87 42.40
N PRO A 42 1.70 -23.63 41.37
CA PRO A 42 0.30 -23.67 40.98
C PRO A 42 -0.53 -24.28 42.12
N SER A 43 -1.59 -23.55 42.49
CA SER A 43 -2.54 -23.96 43.52
C SER A 43 -3.17 -25.31 43.20
N ALA A 44 -3.60 -26.05 44.23
CA ALA A 44 -4.25 -27.36 44.07
C ALA A 44 -5.41 -27.32 43.06
N ARG A 45 -6.11 -26.19 42.97
CA ARG A 45 -7.21 -25.97 42.02
C ARG A 45 -6.73 -25.91 40.57
N ALA A 46 -5.56 -25.31 40.31
CA ALA A 46 -4.96 -25.29 38.98
C ALA A 46 -4.50 -26.70 38.54
N ARG A 47 -3.99 -27.51 39.47
CA ARG A 47 -3.62 -28.90 39.20
C ARG A 47 -4.84 -29.76 38.88
N MET A 48 -5.95 -29.57 39.60
CA MET A 48 -7.21 -30.28 39.31
C MET A 48 -7.85 -29.88 37.98
N VAL A 49 -7.77 -28.60 37.58
CA VAL A 49 -8.29 -28.14 36.28
C VAL A 49 -7.45 -28.71 35.14
N ALA A 50 -6.12 -28.72 35.27
CA ALA A 50 -5.23 -29.32 34.27
C ALA A 50 -5.43 -30.85 34.14
N ALA A 51 -5.70 -31.54 35.25
CA ALA A 51 -6.06 -32.97 35.21
C ALA A 51 -7.41 -33.20 34.52
N ARG A 52 -8.42 -32.37 34.82
CA ARG A 52 -9.77 -32.50 34.25
C ARG A 52 -9.84 -32.21 32.75
N LEU A 53 -9.00 -31.30 32.25
CA LEU A 53 -8.90 -31.03 30.81
C LEU A 53 -8.27 -32.20 30.06
N ARG A 54 -7.33 -32.93 30.68
CA ARG A 54 -6.75 -34.16 30.10
C ARG A 54 -7.71 -35.35 30.09
N GLU A 55 -8.71 -35.37 30.97
CA GLU A 55 -9.74 -36.42 30.99
C GLU A 55 -10.90 -36.16 30.00
N GLN A 56 -11.04 -34.94 29.47
CA GLN A 56 -12.09 -34.61 28.49
C GLN A 56 -11.68 -34.87 27.02
N GLU A 57 -10.39 -35.01 26.74
CA GLU A 57 -9.90 -35.45 25.43
C GLU A 57 -9.78 -36.98 25.40
N GLU A 58 -10.91 -37.68 25.22
CA GLU A 58 -11.07 -38.83 24.31
C GLU A 58 -12.45 -39.48 24.42
N PRO A 59 -13.03 -39.87 23.27
CA PRO A 59 -13.45 -41.26 23.15
C PRO A 59 -12.92 -41.93 21.88
N ALA A 60 -12.45 -43.16 22.05
CA ALA A 60 -11.91 -44.03 21.00
C ALA A 60 -13.00 -44.59 20.04
N PRO A 61 -12.72 -44.77 18.74
CA PRO A 61 -13.55 -45.55 17.84
C PRO A 61 -13.08 -47.02 17.72
N TRP A 62 -14.03 -47.93 17.52
CA TRP A 62 -13.84 -49.40 17.41
C TRP A 62 -13.72 -49.87 15.94
N ARG A 63 -12.64 -50.65 15.63
CA ARG A 63 -12.34 -51.59 14.49
C ARG A 63 -12.73 -51.19 13.04
N GLY A 64 -11.94 -51.27 11.95
CA GLY A 64 -10.62 -51.76 11.49
C GLY A 64 -10.73 -51.99 9.94
N PRO A 65 -9.71 -51.75 9.08
CA PRO A 65 -8.62 -52.72 8.82
C PRO A 65 -7.19 -52.12 8.69
N GLN A 66 -6.20 -53.02 8.61
CA GLN A 66 -4.74 -52.92 8.84
C GLN A 66 -3.91 -52.21 7.72
N PRO A 67 -2.58 -52.05 7.88
CA PRO A 67 -1.88 -50.79 8.16
C PRO A 67 -1.25 -50.10 6.92
N ALA A 68 -1.37 -48.78 6.83
CA ALA A 68 -0.55 -47.95 5.93
C ALA A 68 0.69 -47.41 6.67
N PRO A 69 1.85 -47.25 5.98
CA PRO A 69 3.13 -47.00 6.63
C PRO A 69 3.19 -45.63 7.31
N LYS A 70 3.80 -45.61 8.51
CA LYS A 70 4.02 -44.41 9.34
C LYS A 70 4.61 -43.25 8.50
N PRO A 71 3.96 -42.08 8.42
CA PRO A 71 4.63 -40.92 7.86
C PRO A 71 5.68 -40.44 8.87
N ARG A 72 6.94 -40.53 8.46
CA ARG A 72 8.07 -39.81 9.07
C ARG A 72 7.65 -38.35 9.25
N ARG A 73 7.76 -37.89 10.50
CA ARG A 73 7.84 -36.48 10.96
C ARG A 73 8.02 -35.50 9.79
N ARG A 74 6.91 -34.90 9.31
CA ARG A 74 6.89 -33.95 8.19
C ARG A 74 7.43 -32.59 8.63
N TRP A 75 8.74 -32.49 8.80
CA TRP A 75 9.40 -31.18 8.71
C TRP A 75 9.42 -30.67 7.26
N GLY A 76 9.30 -31.58 6.28
CA GLY A 76 9.22 -31.23 4.86
C GLY A 76 7.91 -30.57 4.39
N ALA A 77 6.78 -30.73 5.11
CA ALA A 77 5.53 -30.06 4.71
C ALA A 77 5.52 -28.59 5.13
N VAL A 78 6.10 -28.26 6.30
CA VAL A 78 6.28 -26.87 6.72
C VAL A 78 7.32 -26.17 5.86
N VAL A 79 8.44 -26.84 5.55
CA VAL A 79 9.43 -26.32 4.60
C VAL A 79 8.85 -26.20 3.19
N GLY A 80 8.00 -27.14 2.76
CA GLY A 80 7.33 -27.11 1.47
C GLY A 80 6.33 -25.96 1.33
N VAL A 81 5.53 -25.67 2.36
CA VAL A 81 4.60 -24.53 2.38
C VAL A 81 5.35 -23.20 2.45
N VAL A 82 6.44 -23.12 3.23
CA VAL A 82 7.30 -21.92 3.28
C VAL A 82 8.03 -21.72 1.96
N ALA A 83 8.50 -22.79 1.31
CA ALA A 83 9.14 -22.71 0.00
C ALA A 83 8.14 -22.34 -1.10
N LEU A 84 6.90 -22.87 -1.08
CA LEU A 84 5.85 -22.47 -2.01
C LEU A 84 5.39 -21.03 -1.78
N ALA A 85 5.29 -20.58 -0.53
CA ALA A 85 5.02 -19.19 -0.20
C ALA A 85 6.17 -18.27 -0.63
N ALA A 86 7.42 -18.69 -0.43
CA ALA A 86 8.59 -17.95 -0.89
C ALA A 86 8.64 -17.89 -2.42
N VAL A 87 8.35 -18.99 -3.13
CA VAL A 87 8.27 -19.01 -4.60
C VAL A 87 7.11 -18.18 -5.10
N ALA A 88 5.95 -18.18 -4.43
CA ALA A 88 4.81 -17.32 -4.76
C ALA A 88 5.15 -15.83 -4.54
N VAL A 89 5.85 -15.50 -3.45
CA VAL A 89 6.37 -14.15 -3.19
C VAL A 89 7.41 -13.75 -4.24
N ILE A 90 8.28 -14.67 -4.66
CA ILE A 90 9.28 -14.42 -5.72
C ILE A 90 8.60 -14.26 -7.09
N ALA A 91 7.53 -15.02 -7.38
CA ALA A 91 6.75 -14.89 -8.60
C ALA A 91 5.95 -13.58 -8.66
N LEU A 92 5.45 -13.10 -7.53
CA LEU A 92 4.75 -11.81 -7.41
C LEU A 92 5.70 -10.61 -7.27
N ARG A 93 6.96 -10.84 -6.87
CA ARG A 93 7.99 -9.80 -6.67
C ARG A 93 9.39 -10.31 -7.07
N PRO A 94 9.69 -10.40 -8.37
CA PRO A 94 10.99 -10.89 -8.85
C PRO A 94 12.18 -10.01 -8.41
N SER A 95 11.92 -8.73 -8.11
CA SER A 95 12.90 -7.76 -7.60
C SER A 95 13.60 -8.17 -6.29
N LEU A 96 12.95 -8.98 -5.45
CA LEU A 96 13.51 -9.45 -4.17
C LEU A 96 14.71 -10.39 -4.33
N VAL A 97 14.85 -11.01 -5.50
CA VAL A 97 15.96 -11.94 -5.82
C VAL A 97 17.04 -11.22 -6.62
N THR A 98 16.66 -10.32 -7.52
CA THR A 98 17.59 -9.62 -8.41
C THR A 98 18.51 -8.64 -7.69
N ASP A 99 18.07 -8.07 -6.56
CA ASP A 99 18.90 -7.15 -5.74
C ASP A 99 20.07 -7.85 -5.02
N ARG A 100 20.10 -9.19 -4.98
CA ARG A 100 21.07 -9.98 -4.19
C ARG A 100 22.08 -10.75 -5.03
N PHE A 101 22.02 -10.70 -6.36
CA PHE A 101 22.99 -11.36 -7.24
C PHE A 101 23.94 -10.33 -7.89
N PRO A 102 25.23 -10.31 -7.52
CA PRO A 102 26.23 -9.59 -8.29
C PRO A 102 26.64 -10.47 -9.48
N GLY A 103 26.31 -10.02 -10.69
CA GLY A 103 26.96 -10.47 -11.92
C GLY A 103 26.08 -11.31 -12.85
N GLY A 104 25.66 -10.69 -13.95
CA GLY A 104 25.00 -11.30 -15.08
C GLY A 104 24.68 -10.25 -16.13
N GLU A 105 25.72 -9.70 -16.75
CA GLU A 105 25.61 -8.79 -17.90
C GLU A 105 24.89 -9.50 -19.05
N ALA A 106 23.59 -9.22 -19.17
CA ALA A 106 22.96 -9.04 -20.46
C ALA A 106 22.56 -7.56 -20.48
N GLU A 107 23.15 -6.82 -21.40
CA GLU A 107 22.88 -5.40 -21.67
C GLU A 107 21.46 -5.27 -22.25
N ALA A 108 20.45 -5.53 -21.41
CA ALA A 108 19.14 -4.97 -21.57
C ALA A 108 19.30 -3.48 -21.29
N ALA A 109 18.86 -2.62 -22.22
CA ALA A 109 18.86 -1.18 -22.03
C ALA A 109 18.28 -0.86 -20.64
N ALA A 110 19.15 -0.42 -19.72
CA ALA A 110 18.76 -0.22 -18.34
C ALA A 110 17.68 0.87 -18.31
N SER A 111 16.45 0.49 -17.95
CA SER A 111 15.37 1.46 -17.76
C SER A 111 15.84 2.52 -16.76
N PRO A 112 15.64 3.82 -17.04
CA PRO A 112 16.17 4.88 -16.20
C PRO A 112 15.59 4.79 -14.79
N ALA A 113 16.42 4.97 -13.77
CA ALA A 113 15.99 4.89 -12.39
C ALA A 113 14.83 5.86 -12.08
N PRO A 114 13.82 5.43 -11.29
CA PRO A 114 12.72 6.27 -10.88
C PRO A 114 13.20 7.56 -10.22
N LEU A 115 12.45 8.64 -10.43
CA LEU A 115 12.61 9.89 -9.71
C LEU A 115 12.24 9.70 -8.23
N PRO A 116 12.86 10.46 -7.31
CA PRO A 116 12.40 10.49 -5.93
C PRO A 116 10.97 11.03 -5.84
N ALA A 117 10.32 10.72 -4.72
CA ALA A 117 9.00 11.21 -4.36
C ALA A 117 8.91 12.74 -4.49
N GLU A 118 7.76 13.22 -4.97
CA GLU A 118 7.52 14.65 -5.10
C GLU A 118 7.11 15.23 -3.75
N THR A 119 7.99 16.04 -3.15
CA THR A 119 7.72 16.70 -1.86
C THR A 119 7.26 18.14 -2.03
N VAL A 120 7.51 18.76 -3.19
CA VAL A 120 7.14 20.14 -3.52
C VAL A 120 6.52 20.17 -4.92
N ARG A 121 5.56 21.07 -5.13
CA ARG A 121 4.95 21.31 -6.44
C ARG A 121 6.03 21.69 -7.47
N PRO A 122 6.05 21.10 -8.68
CA PRO A 122 6.95 21.50 -9.76
C PRO A 122 6.72 22.96 -10.18
N THR A 123 7.72 23.60 -10.80
CA THR A 123 7.61 24.99 -11.29
C THR A 123 7.34 25.10 -12.79
N GLY A 124 7.29 23.96 -13.50
CA GLY A 124 6.90 23.91 -14.91
C GLY A 124 6.77 22.48 -15.41
N ALA A 125 6.40 22.36 -16.68
CA ALA A 125 6.41 21.12 -17.44
C ALA A 125 7.76 20.38 -17.37
N PRO A 126 7.76 19.03 -17.29
CA PRO A 126 9.00 18.27 -17.41
C PRO A 126 9.63 18.45 -18.80
N GLY A 127 10.96 18.37 -18.87
CA GLY A 127 11.67 18.38 -20.15
C GLY A 127 11.26 17.21 -21.05
N ASP A 128 11.58 17.30 -22.35
CA ASP A 128 11.32 16.21 -23.27
C ASP A 128 12.12 14.95 -22.89
N PRO A 129 11.49 13.77 -22.95
CA PRO A 129 12.20 12.51 -22.74
C PRO A 129 13.31 12.37 -23.79
N ALA A 130 14.42 11.75 -23.39
CA ALA A 130 15.52 11.49 -24.31
C ALA A 130 15.05 10.48 -25.37
N GLY A 131 15.00 10.91 -26.64
CA GLY A 131 14.56 10.09 -27.77
C GLY A 131 13.07 10.27 -28.11
N SER A 132 12.78 10.37 -29.41
CA SER A 132 11.41 10.45 -29.96
C SER A 132 10.80 9.06 -30.17
N GLU A 133 11.15 8.10 -29.31
CA GLU A 133 10.81 6.71 -29.51
C GLU A 133 9.36 6.43 -29.11
N GLN A 134 8.67 5.64 -29.92
CA GLN A 134 7.28 5.28 -29.68
C GLN A 134 7.17 4.23 -28.57
N ALA A 135 6.10 4.33 -27.79
CA ALA A 135 5.74 3.31 -26.80
C ALA A 135 5.50 1.96 -27.50
N THR A 136 5.89 0.88 -26.83
CA THR A 136 5.65 -0.50 -27.29
C THR A 136 4.98 -1.29 -26.18
N LEU A 137 4.46 -2.48 -26.49
CA LEU A 137 3.90 -3.38 -25.47
C LEU A 137 4.90 -3.71 -24.36
N ASP A 138 6.18 -3.89 -24.70
CA ASP A 138 7.24 -4.22 -23.73
C ASP A 138 7.73 -2.98 -22.96
N GLU A 139 7.63 -1.80 -23.56
CA GLU A 139 8.00 -0.54 -22.92
C GLU A 139 6.89 0.53 -23.10
N PRO A 140 5.76 0.39 -22.37
CA PRO A 140 4.56 1.20 -22.61
C PRO A 140 4.72 2.69 -22.31
N PHE A 141 5.76 3.05 -21.55
CA PHE A 141 6.06 4.43 -21.15
C PHE A 141 7.25 5.02 -21.89
N ARG A 142 7.85 4.31 -22.85
CA ARG A 142 8.94 4.82 -23.68
C ARG A 142 8.48 6.12 -24.38
N GLY A 143 9.39 7.09 -24.49
CA GLY A 143 9.09 8.39 -25.09
C GLY A 143 8.22 9.30 -24.22
N SER A 144 8.16 9.08 -22.90
CA SER A 144 7.37 9.91 -21.98
C SER A 144 8.10 10.34 -20.71
N PRO A 145 7.70 11.48 -20.10
CA PRO A 145 8.15 11.83 -18.76
C PRO A 145 7.82 10.76 -17.70
N ALA A 146 6.75 10.00 -17.90
CA ALA A 146 6.29 8.96 -16.98
C ALA A 146 7.21 7.74 -16.92
N LEU A 147 8.12 7.55 -17.88
CA LEU A 147 9.10 6.47 -17.87
C LEU A 147 9.88 6.40 -16.55
N ARG A 148 10.20 7.57 -15.99
CA ARG A 148 10.94 7.71 -14.72
C ARG A 148 10.05 7.86 -13.49
N TRP A 149 8.75 7.70 -13.61
CA TRP A 149 7.85 7.78 -12.45
C TRP A 149 7.83 6.45 -11.71
N ALA A 150 7.48 6.52 -10.42
CA ALA A 150 7.23 5.35 -9.61
C ALA A 150 5.92 4.66 -10.06
N GLU A 151 5.73 3.44 -9.59
CA GLU A 151 4.68 2.53 -10.07
C GLU A 151 3.65 2.24 -8.98
N GLY A 152 2.38 2.21 -9.38
CA GLY A 152 1.28 1.74 -8.55
C GLY A 152 1.17 2.41 -7.17
N ALA A 153 0.77 1.62 -6.18
CA ALA A 153 0.50 2.09 -4.82
C ALA A 153 1.77 2.52 -4.06
N ASP A 154 2.94 1.99 -4.44
CA ASP A 154 4.22 2.31 -3.80
C ASP A 154 4.69 3.74 -4.13
N ALA A 155 4.23 4.30 -5.26
CA ALA A 155 4.44 5.70 -5.61
C ALA A 155 3.68 6.71 -4.73
N ILE A 156 2.68 6.24 -3.97
CA ILE A 156 1.87 7.07 -3.08
C ILE A 156 2.49 7.01 -1.68
N GLU A 157 3.50 7.84 -1.44
CA GLU A 157 4.18 7.91 -0.15
C GLU A 157 3.42 8.78 0.86
N LEU A 158 3.36 8.32 2.11
CA LEU A 158 2.71 9.06 3.19
C LEU A 158 3.71 10.07 3.81
N PRO A 159 3.33 11.34 4.00
CA PRO A 159 4.12 12.29 4.75
C PRO A 159 4.12 11.93 6.24
N GLU A 160 5.00 12.59 7.00
CA GLU A 160 5.04 12.46 8.45
C GLU A 160 3.69 12.85 9.08
N ALA A 161 3.12 11.97 9.89
CA ALA A 161 1.91 12.24 10.65
C ALA A 161 2.22 13.18 11.82
N LYS A 162 1.34 14.17 12.05
CA LYS A 162 1.48 15.12 13.17
C LYS A 162 0.10 15.41 13.76
N ALA A 163 0.05 15.57 15.08
CA ALA A 163 -1.17 16.02 15.75
C ALA A 163 -1.58 17.41 15.25
N VAL A 164 -2.83 17.55 14.81
CA VAL A 164 -3.38 18.78 14.22
C VAL A 164 -4.83 18.99 14.65
N ALA A 165 -5.28 20.24 14.75
CA ALA A 165 -6.68 20.59 15.03
C ALA A 165 -7.31 19.89 16.27
N GLY A 166 -6.48 19.58 17.28
CA GLY A 166 -6.93 18.86 18.49
C GLY A 166 -7.08 17.35 18.32
N MET A 167 -6.70 16.80 17.16
CA MET A 167 -6.63 15.38 16.85
C MET A 167 -5.24 14.83 17.14
N SER A 168 -5.16 13.55 17.46
CA SER A 168 -3.89 12.89 17.80
C SER A 168 -3.02 12.62 16.58
N GLU A 169 -1.74 12.29 16.81
CA GLU A 169 -0.84 11.80 15.75
C GLU A 169 -1.35 10.49 15.13
N ALA A 170 -1.96 9.61 15.93
CA ALA A 170 -2.56 8.37 15.44
C ALA A 170 -3.77 8.61 14.53
N ASP A 171 -4.57 9.65 14.81
CA ASP A 171 -5.66 10.07 13.92
C ASP A 171 -5.10 10.61 12.60
N ALA A 172 -4.01 11.37 12.64
CA ALA A 172 -3.33 11.86 11.44
C ALA A 172 -2.77 10.70 10.59
N GLU A 173 -2.13 9.72 11.21
CA GLU A 173 -1.67 8.51 10.52
C GLU A 173 -2.84 7.75 9.88
N LEU A 174 -3.96 7.62 10.59
CA LEU A 174 -5.17 7.01 10.05
C LEU A 174 -5.70 7.78 8.83
N ALA A 175 -5.79 9.12 8.91
CA ALA A 175 -6.27 9.95 7.82
C ALA A 175 -5.42 9.81 6.55
N LEU A 176 -4.08 9.84 6.71
CA LEU A 176 -3.12 9.68 5.61
C LEU A 176 -3.24 8.30 4.97
N ARG A 177 -3.25 7.24 5.79
CA ARG A 177 -3.39 5.85 5.30
C ARG A 177 -4.72 5.65 4.56
N ARG A 178 -5.84 6.09 5.14
CA ARG A 178 -7.16 5.98 4.49
C ARG A 178 -7.23 6.74 3.18
N THR A 179 -6.57 7.89 3.09
CA THR A 179 -6.52 8.67 1.86
C THR A 179 -5.71 7.95 0.77
N LYS A 180 -4.59 7.32 1.14
CA LYS A 180 -3.86 6.43 0.22
C LYS A 180 -4.73 5.24 -0.22
N GLU A 181 -5.40 4.56 0.71
CA GLU A 181 -6.32 3.45 0.39
C GLU A 181 -7.40 3.89 -0.61
N LEU A 182 -7.99 5.09 -0.41
CA LEU A 182 -8.99 5.65 -1.32
C LEU A 182 -8.41 5.90 -2.72
N LEU A 183 -7.23 6.52 -2.81
CA LEU A 183 -6.57 6.78 -4.09
C LEU A 183 -6.25 5.49 -4.84
N VAL A 184 -5.75 4.47 -4.13
CA VAL A 184 -5.44 3.15 -4.69
C VAL A 184 -6.72 2.48 -5.18
N ALA A 185 -7.74 2.34 -4.33
CA ALA A 185 -8.98 1.66 -4.69
C ALA A 185 -9.75 2.36 -5.82
N ALA A 186 -9.63 3.69 -5.94
CA ALA A 186 -10.33 4.45 -6.98
C ALA A 186 -9.59 4.53 -8.32
N ASN A 187 -8.27 4.34 -8.35
CA ASN A 187 -7.45 4.64 -9.53
C ASN A 187 -6.45 3.55 -9.93
N LEU A 188 -6.14 2.60 -9.05
CA LEU A 188 -5.13 1.58 -9.27
C LEU A 188 -5.67 0.15 -9.15
N ASP A 189 -6.91 0.00 -8.67
CA ASP A 189 -7.60 -1.28 -8.64
C ASP A 189 -7.84 -1.79 -10.08
N PRO A 190 -7.29 -2.96 -10.45
CA PRO A 190 -7.42 -3.50 -11.81
C PRO A 190 -8.86 -3.74 -12.24
N ASP A 191 -9.75 -4.15 -11.32
CA ASP A 191 -11.16 -4.36 -11.63
C ASP A 191 -11.84 -3.03 -11.91
N VAL A 192 -11.53 -1.97 -11.14
CA VAL A 192 -12.06 -0.62 -11.38
C VAL A 192 -11.58 -0.05 -12.71
N ILE A 193 -10.28 -0.22 -13.01
CA ILE A 193 -9.69 0.20 -14.29
C ILE A 193 -10.39 -0.52 -15.45
N ALA A 194 -10.69 -1.81 -15.30
CA ALA A 194 -11.44 -2.61 -16.27
C ALA A 194 -12.97 -2.37 -16.24
N GLY A 195 -13.44 -1.28 -15.62
CA GLY A 195 -14.84 -0.90 -15.62
C GLY A 195 -15.72 -1.58 -14.55
N GLY A 196 -15.15 -2.40 -13.67
CA GLY A 196 -15.81 -3.01 -12.51
C GLY A 196 -16.13 -1.99 -11.40
N ARG A 197 -17.08 -2.28 -10.50
CA ARG A 197 -17.58 -1.28 -9.52
C ARG A 197 -16.53 -0.95 -8.44
N PRO A 198 -16.35 0.33 -8.05
CA PRO A 198 -15.35 0.75 -7.07
C PRO A 198 -15.88 0.62 -5.63
N ASP A 199 -16.33 -0.58 -5.25
CA ASP A 199 -17.00 -0.81 -3.96
C ASP A 199 -16.05 -0.61 -2.76
N GLU A 200 -14.76 -0.93 -2.91
CA GLU A 200 -13.75 -0.68 -1.87
C GLU A 200 -13.56 0.82 -1.62
N ALA A 201 -13.38 1.61 -2.67
CA ALA A 201 -13.24 3.06 -2.59
C ALA A 201 -14.48 3.71 -1.96
N LEU A 202 -15.68 3.33 -2.41
CA LEU A 202 -16.94 3.81 -1.82
C LEU A 202 -17.10 3.39 -0.35
N GLY A 203 -16.58 2.21 0.00
CA GLY A 203 -16.59 1.69 1.36
C GLY A 203 -15.72 2.49 2.33
N LEU A 204 -14.71 3.23 1.85
CA LEU A 204 -13.86 4.08 2.69
C LEU A 204 -14.53 5.41 3.07
N LEU A 205 -15.56 5.81 2.32
CA LEU A 205 -16.25 7.07 2.53
C LEU A 205 -17.27 6.98 3.66
N ASP A 206 -17.45 8.10 4.35
CA ASP A 206 -18.32 8.23 5.50
C ASP A 206 -19.79 8.38 5.07
N PRO A 207 -20.67 7.40 5.36
CA PRO A 207 -22.08 7.49 5.00
C PRO A 207 -22.83 8.63 5.72
N GLU A 208 -22.39 9.07 6.89
CA GLU A 208 -23.02 10.16 7.63
C GLU A 208 -22.54 11.53 7.15
N ALA A 209 -21.26 11.66 6.79
CA ALA A 209 -20.74 12.93 6.29
C ALA A 209 -21.00 13.13 4.77
N GLN A 210 -21.26 12.06 4.02
CA GLN A 210 -21.41 12.07 2.56
C GLN A 210 -22.83 11.72 2.09
N LYS A 211 -23.85 12.34 2.72
CA LYS A 211 -25.27 12.04 2.47
C LYS A 211 -25.72 12.30 1.03
N ASP A 212 -25.07 13.23 0.34
CA ASP A 212 -25.38 13.56 -1.06
C ASP A 212 -24.40 12.88 -2.02
N LEU A 213 -23.09 13.00 -1.76
CA LEU A 213 -22.05 12.46 -2.63
C LEU A 213 -22.14 10.94 -2.83
N LEU A 214 -22.37 10.15 -1.78
CA LEU A 214 -22.41 8.70 -1.93
C LEU A 214 -23.59 8.20 -2.79
N PRO A 215 -24.83 8.68 -2.58
CA PRO A 215 -25.92 8.43 -3.52
C PRO A 215 -25.63 8.86 -4.94
N ASP A 216 -25.04 10.05 -5.14
CA ASP A 216 -24.72 10.58 -6.47
C ASP A 216 -23.69 9.70 -7.19
N GLN A 217 -22.60 9.31 -6.52
CA GLN A 217 -21.62 8.37 -7.09
C GLN A 217 -22.25 7.02 -7.41
N ARG A 218 -23.10 6.48 -6.53
CA ARG A 218 -23.79 5.20 -6.77
C ARG A 218 -24.77 5.28 -7.92
N ARG A 219 -25.40 6.44 -8.15
CA ARG A 219 -26.26 6.71 -9.29
C ARG A 219 -25.44 6.77 -10.58
N GLY A 220 -24.36 7.55 -10.61
CA GLY A 220 -23.48 7.64 -11.77
C GLY A 220 -22.90 6.30 -12.21
N LEU A 221 -22.64 5.40 -11.27
CA LEU A 221 -22.21 4.02 -11.56
C LEU A 221 -23.32 3.07 -12.08
N ARG A 222 -24.57 3.54 -12.20
CA ARG A 222 -25.70 2.76 -12.75
C ARG A 222 -26.30 3.44 -13.98
N GLU A 223 -26.46 4.75 -13.88
CA GLU A 223 -27.08 5.62 -14.87
C GLU A 223 -26.18 6.87 -15.03
N PRO A 224 -25.01 6.72 -15.67
CA PRO A 224 -24.09 7.81 -15.88
C PRO A 224 -24.73 8.90 -16.75
N SER A 225 -24.40 10.15 -16.44
CA SER A 225 -24.82 11.33 -17.20
C SER A 225 -23.76 12.40 -17.07
N ARG A 226 -23.90 13.48 -17.85
CA ARG A 226 -23.02 14.66 -17.75
C ARG A 226 -22.89 15.19 -16.32
N GLU A 227 -23.97 15.16 -15.56
CA GLU A 227 -24.02 15.64 -14.19
C GLU A 227 -23.58 14.59 -13.17
N HIS A 228 -23.64 13.30 -13.51
CA HIS A 228 -23.37 12.18 -12.61
C HIS A 228 -22.38 11.22 -13.27
N ASP A 229 -21.21 11.73 -13.64
CA ASP A 229 -20.18 10.93 -14.25
C ASP A 229 -19.21 10.37 -13.19
N PRO A 230 -19.13 9.04 -12.99
CA PRO A 230 -18.22 8.44 -12.03
C PRO A 230 -16.74 8.67 -12.34
N VAL A 231 -16.36 9.03 -13.57
CA VAL A 231 -14.94 9.25 -13.91
C VAL A 231 -14.32 10.46 -13.20
N GLY A 232 -15.16 11.31 -12.59
CA GLY A 232 -14.76 12.39 -11.69
C GLY A 232 -13.98 11.92 -10.45
N LEU A 233 -14.23 10.70 -9.97
CA LEU A 233 -13.52 10.10 -8.82
C LEU A 233 -12.79 8.79 -9.16
N PHE A 234 -13.27 8.04 -10.15
CA PHE A 234 -12.79 6.70 -10.45
C PHE A 234 -12.15 6.62 -11.84
N SER A 235 -10.95 6.08 -11.97
CA SER A 235 -10.36 5.84 -13.29
C SER A 235 -10.87 4.51 -13.84
N ARG A 236 -11.86 4.58 -14.73
CA ARG A 236 -12.58 3.44 -15.30
C ARG A 236 -12.52 3.56 -16.81
N PHE A 237 -12.21 2.47 -17.49
CA PHE A 237 -12.19 2.40 -18.96
C PHE A 237 -13.23 1.40 -19.44
N ASP A 238 -13.73 1.59 -20.66
CA ASP A 238 -14.66 0.63 -21.27
C ASP A 238 -13.89 -0.66 -21.62
N PRO A 239 -14.20 -1.80 -20.97
CA PRO A 239 -13.50 -3.07 -21.20
C PRO A 239 -13.70 -3.63 -22.61
N ASP A 240 -14.74 -3.20 -23.33
CA ASP A 240 -14.96 -3.59 -24.72
C ASP A 240 -14.11 -2.77 -25.70
N GLU A 241 -13.59 -1.61 -25.27
CA GLU A 241 -12.75 -0.72 -26.09
C GLU A 241 -11.27 -0.92 -25.83
N VAL A 242 -10.86 -0.97 -24.55
CA VAL A 242 -9.44 -0.96 -24.16
C VAL A 242 -9.13 -1.89 -22.99
N ARG A 243 -7.85 -2.22 -22.86
CA ARG A 243 -7.26 -2.86 -21.69
C ARG A 243 -5.88 -2.29 -21.41
N LEU A 244 -5.39 -2.48 -20.19
CA LEU A 244 -4.01 -2.13 -19.86
C LEU A 244 -3.00 -2.91 -20.72
N ALA A 245 -1.94 -2.21 -21.13
CA ALA A 245 -0.73 -2.81 -21.66
C ALA A 245 0.19 -3.18 -20.49
N GLY A 246 0.03 -4.40 -19.99
CA GLY A 246 0.69 -4.87 -18.77
C GLY A 246 -0.15 -4.60 -17.51
N ASP A 247 0.50 -4.58 -16.35
CA ASP A 247 -0.09 -4.40 -15.02
C ASP A 247 0.42 -3.13 -14.31
N VAL A 248 1.24 -2.33 -15.00
CA VAL A 248 1.89 -1.15 -14.45
C VAL A 248 1.10 0.11 -14.78
N VAL A 249 0.78 0.88 -13.74
CA VAL A 249 0.34 2.29 -13.84
C VAL A 249 1.43 3.17 -13.26
N LYS A 250 1.88 4.19 -14.02
CA LYS A 250 2.87 5.16 -13.53
C LYS A 250 2.16 6.25 -12.74
N VAL A 251 2.72 6.58 -11.58
CA VAL A 251 2.11 7.50 -10.64
C VAL A 251 3.13 8.52 -10.16
N ARG A 252 2.71 9.78 -10.11
CA ARG A 252 3.51 10.86 -9.54
C ARG A 252 2.63 11.88 -8.87
N GLY A 253 3.02 12.28 -7.66
CA GLY A 253 2.34 13.34 -6.94
C GLY A 253 2.76 13.41 -5.50
N ARG A 254 1.97 14.15 -4.73
CA ARG A 254 2.24 14.44 -3.32
C ARG A 254 0.94 14.47 -2.52
N MET A 255 1.06 14.24 -1.22
CA MET A 255 0.00 14.53 -0.27
C MET A 255 0.53 15.34 0.90
N THR A 256 -0.32 16.18 1.48
CA THR A 256 0.00 17.06 2.59
C THR A 256 -1.07 16.96 3.67
N LEU A 257 -0.63 16.97 4.92
CA LEU A 257 -1.47 16.97 6.11
C LEU A 257 -1.67 18.39 6.64
N SER A 258 -2.90 18.76 6.95
CA SER A 258 -3.24 20.01 7.64
C SER A 258 -4.37 19.82 8.64
N GLY A 259 -4.48 20.74 9.60
CA GLY A 259 -5.65 20.80 10.49
C GLY A 259 -6.77 21.63 9.87
N GLY A 260 -8.00 21.13 9.92
CA GLY A 260 -9.21 21.86 9.53
C GLY A 260 -9.79 22.61 10.74
N LYS A 261 -11.11 22.54 10.92
CA LYS A 261 -11.75 23.00 12.16
C LYS A 261 -11.40 22.07 13.33
N PRO A 262 -11.68 22.44 14.59
CA PRO A 262 -11.44 21.56 15.73
C PRO A 262 -12.10 20.18 15.53
N GLY A 263 -11.30 19.12 15.63
CA GLY A 263 -11.75 17.74 15.35
C GLY A 263 -11.74 17.34 13.88
N GLU A 264 -11.11 18.12 12.99
CA GLU A 264 -10.99 17.81 11.56
C GLU A 264 -9.52 17.72 11.14
N ILE A 265 -9.12 16.59 10.56
CA ILE A 265 -7.85 16.44 9.84
C ILE A 265 -8.14 16.55 8.36
N GLU A 266 -7.42 17.41 7.65
CA GLU A 266 -7.50 17.50 6.20
C GLU A 266 -6.26 16.87 5.57
N VAL A 267 -6.48 16.05 4.55
CA VAL A 267 -5.41 15.54 3.70
C VAL A 267 -5.68 16.02 2.29
N HIS A 268 -4.78 16.85 1.78
CA HIS A 268 -4.80 17.28 0.39
C HIS A 268 -3.85 16.41 -0.42
N ALA A 269 -4.35 15.74 -1.45
CA ALA A 269 -3.59 14.87 -2.33
C ALA A 269 -3.71 15.32 -3.79
N ASP A 270 -2.57 15.47 -4.47
CA ASP A 270 -2.45 15.89 -5.87
C ASP A 270 -1.59 14.85 -6.59
N TYR A 271 -2.24 13.92 -7.30
CA TYR A 271 -1.59 12.82 -8.00
C TYR A 271 -2.00 12.75 -9.47
N THR A 272 -1.02 12.42 -10.32
CA THR A 272 -1.24 12.07 -11.72
C THR A 272 -0.98 10.57 -11.91
N PHE A 273 -1.91 9.93 -12.61
CA PHE A 273 -1.89 8.53 -13.00
C PHE A 273 -1.75 8.45 -14.53
N VAL A 274 -0.89 7.56 -15.02
CA VAL A 274 -0.67 7.34 -16.45
C VAL A 274 -0.94 5.87 -16.77
N TYR A 275 -2.00 5.65 -17.54
CA TYR A 275 -2.50 4.34 -17.90
C TYR A 275 -2.02 3.98 -19.31
N PRO A 276 -1.17 2.97 -19.48
CA PRO A 276 -0.81 2.47 -20.79
C PRO A 276 -1.91 1.53 -21.31
N LEU A 277 -2.46 1.83 -22.48
CA LEU A 277 -3.69 1.23 -22.98
C LEU A 277 -3.50 0.73 -24.41
N VAL A 278 -4.12 -0.40 -24.70
CA VAL A 278 -4.22 -0.99 -26.04
C VAL A 278 -5.68 -1.30 -26.33
N LYS A 279 -6.05 -1.36 -27.61
CA LYS A 279 -7.40 -1.76 -28.01
C LYS A 279 -7.71 -3.17 -27.52
N ALA A 280 -8.90 -3.36 -26.95
CA ALA A 280 -9.39 -4.65 -26.47
C ALA A 280 -9.47 -5.68 -27.62
N ALA A 281 -9.84 -5.22 -28.83
CA ALA A 281 -9.85 -6.01 -30.06
C ALA A 281 -8.46 -6.51 -30.52
N GLY A 282 -7.37 -6.03 -29.90
CA GLY A 282 -5.99 -6.36 -30.24
C GLY A 282 -5.27 -5.25 -31.00
N GLY A 283 -3.95 -5.35 -31.04
CA GLY A 283 -3.04 -4.34 -31.59
C GLY A 283 -1.75 -4.26 -30.76
N ASP A 284 -0.73 -3.64 -31.32
CA ASP A 284 0.58 -3.39 -30.68
C ASP A 284 0.80 -1.91 -30.32
N HIS A 285 -0.06 -1.02 -30.82
CA HIS A 285 -0.01 0.41 -30.49
C HIS A 285 -0.47 0.67 -29.06
N VAL A 286 0.42 1.29 -28.28
CA VAL A 286 0.14 1.73 -26.91
C VAL A 286 -0.19 3.22 -26.93
N GLU A 287 -1.38 3.56 -26.46
CA GLU A 287 -1.72 4.94 -26.08
C GLU A 287 -1.68 5.11 -24.57
N ARG A 288 -1.50 6.35 -24.12
CA ARG A 288 -1.49 6.68 -22.69
C ARG A 288 -2.58 7.68 -22.36
N THR A 289 -3.45 7.34 -21.42
CA THR A 289 -4.40 8.28 -20.82
C THR A 289 -3.78 8.81 -19.52
N ILE A 290 -3.77 10.13 -19.35
CA ILE A 290 -3.18 10.80 -18.18
C ILE A 290 -4.31 11.42 -17.38
N VAL A 291 -4.39 11.09 -16.10
CA VAL A 291 -5.44 11.57 -15.20
C VAL A 291 -4.78 12.22 -13.99
N ARG A 292 -4.95 13.54 -13.84
CA ARG A 292 -4.52 14.27 -12.65
C ARG A 292 -5.73 14.51 -11.75
N ARG A 293 -5.62 14.14 -10.48
CA ARG A 293 -6.64 14.37 -9.45
C ARG A 293 -6.08 15.20 -8.31
N GLU A 294 -6.84 16.20 -7.89
CA GLU A 294 -6.67 16.84 -6.60
C GLU A 294 -7.88 16.49 -5.75
N ILE A 295 -7.64 15.92 -4.57
CA ILE A 295 -8.69 15.54 -3.63
C ILE A 295 -8.31 16.03 -2.24
N THR A 296 -9.27 16.62 -1.56
CA THR A 296 -9.16 16.98 -0.15
C THR A 296 -10.11 16.10 0.64
N THR A 297 -9.55 15.16 1.39
CA THR A 297 -10.30 14.28 2.30
C THR A 297 -10.27 14.82 3.72
N LEU A 298 -11.28 14.48 4.51
CA LEU A 298 -11.36 14.80 5.93
C LEU A 298 -11.48 13.52 6.75
N LEU A 299 -10.74 13.43 7.84
CA LEU A 299 -11.06 12.56 8.96
C LEU A 299 -11.67 13.41 10.07
N LEU A 300 -12.87 13.02 10.52
CA LEU A 300 -13.69 13.81 11.45
C LEU A 300 -13.80 13.11 12.80
N ASP A 301 -13.67 13.87 13.88
CA ASP A 301 -13.94 13.44 15.26
C ASP A 301 -15.46 13.20 15.44
N PRO A 302 -15.90 11.96 15.68
CA PRO A 302 -17.31 11.63 15.85
C PRO A 302 -17.93 12.22 17.13
N ASP A 303 -17.12 12.65 18.11
CA ASP A 303 -17.63 13.34 19.31
C ASP A 303 -17.99 14.82 19.01
N ARG A 304 -17.56 15.35 17.86
CA ARG A 304 -17.75 16.75 17.46
C ARG A 304 -18.54 16.92 16.17
N TRP A 305 -18.49 15.93 15.29
CA TRP A 305 -19.06 15.97 13.94
C TRP A 305 -19.98 14.79 13.69
N TYR A 306 -20.93 14.96 12.76
CA TYR A 306 -21.71 13.84 12.23
C TYR A 306 -20.82 13.00 11.33
N ALA A 307 -20.16 12.01 11.94
CA ALA A 307 -19.18 11.18 11.27
C ALA A 307 -19.23 9.73 11.75
N THR A 308 -18.92 8.82 10.84
CA THR A 308 -18.69 7.41 11.13
C THR A 308 -17.21 7.23 11.52
N PRO A 309 -16.90 6.66 12.70
CA PRO A 309 -15.51 6.53 13.16
C PRO A 309 -14.59 5.87 12.12
N GLY A 310 -13.49 6.54 11.80
CA GLY A 310 -12.45 6.02 10.90
C GLY A 310 -12.79 6.02 9.40
N LYS A 311 -13.91 6.63 8.99
CA LYS A 311 -14.28 6.85 7.58
C LYS A 311 -13.88 8.24 7.11
N LEU A 312 -13.72 8.40 5.80
CA LEU A 312 -13.33 9.67 5.19
C LEU A 312 -14.54 10.42 4.65
N ALA A 313 -14.57 11.73 4.87
CA ALA A 313 -15.37 12.62 4.05
C ALA A 313 -14.52 13.14 2.88
N ILE A 314 -15.13 13.41 1.73
CA ILE A 314 -14.52 14.19 0.65
C ILE A 314 -15.04 15.61 0.80
N ARG A 315 -14.12 16.58 0.97
CA ARG A 315 -14.44 18.01 1.01
C ARG A 315 -14.55 18.58 -0.39
N GLU A 316 -13.58 18.25 -1.24
CA GLU A 316 -13.49 18.71 -2.62
C GLU A 316 -12.70 17.69 -3.44
N TYR A 317 -13.08 17.52 -4.70
CA TYR A 317 -12.29 16.79 -5.67
C TYR A 317 -12.35 17.48 -7.03
N LYS A 318 -11.24 17.43 -7.76
CA LYS A 318 -11.07 17.95 -9.12
C LYS A 318 -10.30 16.95 -9.95
N VAL A 319 -10.58 16.92 -11.25
CA VAL A 319 -9.88 16.08 -12.20
C VAL A 319 -9.57 16.84 -13.49
N ASN A 320 -8.40 16.61 -14.05
CA ASN A 320 -8.15 16.80 -15.47
C ASN A 320 -7.75 15.46 -16.10
N THR A 321 -8.42 15.13 -17.20
CA THR A 321 -8.19 13.93 -17.99
C THR A 321 -7.63 14.33 -19.35
N PHE A 322 -6.63 13.60 -19.81
CA PHE A 322 -5.93 13.86 -21.05
C PHE A 322 -5.83 12.59 -21.88
N ASN A 323 -5.93 12.74 -23.21
CA ASN A 323 -6.06 11.63 -24.15
C ASN A 323 -7.25 10.72 -23.85
N THR A 324 -8.44 11.33 -23.82
CA THR A 324 -9.73 10.66 -23.77
C THR A 324 -10.72 11.47 -24.59
N ALA A 325 -11.73 10.82 -25.17
CA ALA A 325 -12.77 11.49 -25.94
C ALA A 325 -13.47 12.54 -25.08
N CYS A 326 -13.76 13.69 -25.68
CA CYS A 326 -14.49 14.77 -25.03
C CYS A 326 -15.99 14.56 -25.15
N ALA A 327 -16.74 15.06 -24.17
CA ALA A 327 -18.21 15.06 -24.17
C ALA A 327 -18.88 13.67 -24.27
N VAL A 328 -18.18 12.63 -23.83
CA VAL A 328 -18.74 11.31 -23.55
C VAL A 328 -18.93 11.20 -22.03
N TYR A 329 -20.12 10.76 -21.60
CA TYR A 329 -20.53 10.74 -20.19
C TYR A 329 -21.28 9.44 -19.84
N ASP A 330 -20.76 8.32 -20.30
CA ASP A 330 -21.31 6.98 -20.08
C ASP A 330 -20.61 6.23 -18.93
N GLY A 331 -19.80 6.96 -18.15
CA GLY A 331 -19.12 6.44 -16.96
C GLY A 331 -17.78 5.77 -17.23
N TYR A 332 -17.23 5.94 -18.43
CA TYR A 332 -15.91 5.46 -18.81
C TYR A 332 -15.04 6.54 -19.45
N LEU A 333 -13.73 6.38 -19.32
CA LEU A 333 -12.73 7.08 -20.11
C LEU A 333 -12.55 6.33 -21.43
N HIS A 334 -12.51 7.08 -22.54
CA HIS A 334 -12.43 6.56 -23.92
C HIS A 334 -11.13 7.04 -24.59
N PRO A 335 -10.02 6.30 -24.46
CA PRO A 335 -8.73 6.72 -24.99
C PRO A 335 -8.75 6.91 -26.51
N VAL A 336 -8.16 8.00 -27.00
CA VAL A 336 -8.16 8.29 -28.44
C VAL A 336 -6.87 7.77 -29.08
N PHE A 337 -7.01 6.75 -29.93
CA PHE A 337 -5.91 6.18 -30.71
C PHE A 337 -5.61 7.03 -31.96
N PRO A 338 -4.38 6.98 -32.52
CA PRO A 338 -3.99 7.85 -33.63
C PRO A 338 -4.91 7.75 -34.86
N GLU A 339 -5.42 6.57 -35.17
CA GLU A 339 -6.36 6.30 -36.26
C GLU A 339 -7.74 6.94 -36.05
N ASP A 340 -8.13 7.15 -34.80
CA ASP A 340 -9.42 7.71 -34.39
C ASP A 340 -9.30 9.20 -34.01
N ARG A 341 -8.08 9.77 -34.10
CA ARG A 341 -7.79 11.13 -33.69
C ARG A 341 -8.34 12.14 -34.70
N GLU A 342 -9.44 12.76 -34.33
CA GLU A 342 -9.94 13.94 -35.02
C GLU A 342 -9.06 15.17 -34.79
N ARG A 343 -9.17 16.17 -35.66
CA ARG A 343 -8.40 17.41 -35.54
C ARG A 343 -8.95 18.23 -34.36
N ALA A 344 -8.24 18.22 -33.25
CA ALA A 344 -8.58 19.07 -32.10
C ALA A 344 -8.40 20.57 -32.44
N THR A 345 -9.30 21.41 -31.92
CA THR A 345 -9.37 22.85 -32.19
C THR A 345 -9.01 23.72 -31.00
N GLY A 346 -8.98 23.15 -29.80
CA GLY A 346 -8.67 23.87 -28.56
C GLY A 346 -7.18 24.03 -28.27
N PRO A 347 -6.83 24.76 -27.18
CA PRO A 347 -5.45 25.04 -26.80
C PRO A 347 -4.65 23.76 -26.55
N THR A 348 -3.36 23.79 -26.91
CA THR A 348 -2.43 22.70 -26.62
C THR A 348 -1.97 22.78 -25.17
N VAL A 349 -2.11 21.67 -24.44
CA VAL A 349 -1.70 21.53 -23.03
C VAL A 349 -0.71 20.38 -22.91
N ASP A 350 0.31 20.55 -22.07
CA ASP A 350 1.14 19.42 -21.67
C ASP A 350 0.48 18.66 -20.52
N PRO A 351 0.04 17.40 -20.72
CA PRO A 351 -0.64 16.65 -19.66
C PRO A 351 0.27 16.29 -18.49
N TYR A 352 1.58 16.43 -18.65
CA TYR A 352 2.58 16.19 -17.62
C TYR A 352 2.93 17.46 -16.82
N ASP A 353 2.42 18.63 -17.19
CA ASP A 353 2.61 19.85 -16.41
C ASP A 353 1.75 19.85 -15.14
N ARG A 354 2.43 19.79 -13.99
CA ARG A 354 1.83 19.77 -12.66
C ARG A 354 2.11 21.04 -11.85
N SER A 355 2.64 22.07 -12.51
CA SER A 355 3.04 23.33 -11.88
C SER A 355 1.88 24.27 -11.55
N GLY A 356 0.82 24.22 -12.36
CA GLY A 356 -0.40 24.98 -12.14
C GLY A 356 -1.44 24.25 -11.29
N GLU A 357 -2.46 24.99 -10.86
CA GLU A 357 -3.71 24.42 -10.37
C GLU A 357 -4.39 23.58 -11.46
N LEU A 358 -5.25 22.65 -11.06
CA LEU A 358 -6.12 21.97 -12.01
C LEU A 358 -7.01 23.00 -12.73
N ARG A 359 -7.10 22.86 -14.04
CA ARG A 359 -7.93 23.72 -14.87
C ARG A 359 -9.40 23.40 -14.65
N ASP A 360 -10.22 24.43 -14.49
CA ASP A 360 -11.64 24.28 -14.67
C ASP A 360 -11.93 24.10 -16.16
N THR A 361 -12.31 22.89 -16.53
CA THR A 361 -12.59 22.51 -17.93
C THR A 361 -14.10 22.45 -18.20
N GLN A 362 -14.93 22.83 -17.22
CA GLN A 362 -16.38 22.86 -17.43
C GLN A 362 -16.75 23.88 -18.50
N GLY A 363 -17.28 23.39 -19.62
CA GLY A 363 -17.73 24.23 -20.72
C GLY A 363 -16.62 24.74 -21.64
N GLU A 364 -15.37 24.31 -21.45
CA GLU A 364 -14.30 24.55 -22.43
C GLU A 364 -14.45 23.62 -23.65
N GLU A 365 -13.94 24.06 -24.80
CA GLU A 365 -13.84 23.22 -26.00
C GLU A 365 -12.83 22.08 -25.80
N CYS A 366 -13.00 21.00 -26.55
CA CYS A 366 -12.07 19.87 -26.54
C CYS A 366 -10.65 20.32 -26.95
N GLY A 367 -9.74 20.31 -25.98
CA GLY A 367 -8.35 20.74 -26.15
C GLY A 367 -7.47 19.73 -26.89
N THR A 368 -6.22 20.13 -27.14
CA THR A 368 -5.19 19.23 -27.69
C THR A 368 -4.13 18.95 -26.61
N VAL A 369 -3.54 17.76 -26.60
CA VAL A 369 -2.37 17.46 -25.78
C VAL A 369 -1.09 17.57 -26.61
N SER A 370 -0.02 18.14 -26.05
CA SER A 370 1.27 18.28 -26.76
C SER A 370 2.01 16.94 -26.94
N ARG A 371 1.71 15.97 -26.06
CA ARG A 371 2.30 14.64 -26.01
C ARG A 371 1.40 13.73 -25.20
N THR A 372 1.43 12.43 -25.48
CA THR A 372 0.80 11.42 -24.63
C THR A 372 1.84 10.65 -23.89
#